data_AF-A0A2G4SJT1-F1
#
_entry.id   AF-A0A2G4SJT1-F1
#
_cell.length_a   1.000
_cell.length_b   1.000
_cell.length_c   1.000
_cell.angle_alpha   90.00
_cell.angle_beta   90.00
_cell.angle_gamma   90.00
#
_symmetry.space_group_name_H-M   'P 1'
#
loop_
_entity.id
_entity.type
_entity.pdbx_description
1 polymer ?
#
loop_
_entity_poly.entity_id
_entity_poly.type
_entity_poly.pdbx_seq_one_letter_code
_entity_poly.pdbx_strand_id
1 'polypeptide(L)'
;MLINWFDTLLQYDFKVVHLPGIDNILPDTLSRLYEIEEPANELGGDKAHLLNKAVSKLPSEDSGEYMTPPKEERKLIFLREHLKGHFGSDAIYYALKRKSIY
;
A
#
# COMPACT_ATOMS: atom_id res chain seq x y z
N MET A 1 -26.42 9.58 -6.34
CA MET A 1 -27.05 8.31 -6.76
C MET A 1 -27.01 8.21 -8.27
N LEU A 2 -26.72 7.01 -8.83
CA LEU A 2 -26.51 6.74 -10.27
C LEU A 2 -27.63 7.24 -11.21
N ILE A 3 -28.85 7.39 -10.67
CA ILE A 3 -30.03 7.91 -11.37
C ILE A 3 -29.78 9.27 -12.04
N ASN A 4 -28.99 10.14 -11.42
CA ASN A 4 -28.72 11.49 -11.96
C ASN A 4 -27.83 11.47 -13.22
N TRP A 5 -27.20 10.34 -13.53
CA TRP A 5 -26.30 10.18 -14.67
C TRP A 5 -26.92 9.32 -15.79
N PHE A 6 -28.19 8.94 -15.64
CA PHE A 6 -28.87 8.00 -16.54
C PHE A 6 -28.95 8.53 -17.97
N ASP A 7 -29.33 9.80 -18.15
CA ASP A 7 -29.40 10.44 -19.46
C ASP A 7 -28.04 10.51 -20.15
N THR A 8 -26.96 10.64 -19.38
CA THR A 8 -25.59 10.70 -19.90
C THR A 8 -25.11 9.31 -20.31
N LEU A 9 -25.40 8.29 -19.51
CA LEU A 9 -25.01 6.90 -19.80
C LEU A 9 -25.69 6.38 -21.06
N LEU A 10 -26.97 6.72 -21.28
CA LEU A 10 -27.72 6.29 -22.46
C LEU A 10 -27.20 6.86 -23.79
N GLN A 11 -26.34 7.89 -23.76
CA GLN A 11 -25.71 8.43 -24.97
C GLN A 11 -24.59 7.54 -25.51
N TYR A 12 -24.09 6.61 -24.71
CA TYR A 12 -22.98 5.73 -25.08
C TYR A 12 -23.47 4.30 -25.33
N ASP A 13 -22.92 3.66 -26.36
CA ASP A 13 -23.07 2.22 -26.55
C ASP A 13 -21.90 1.51 -25.83
N PHE A 14 -22.19 0.88 -24.69
CA PHE A 14 -21.18 0.20 -23.90
C PHE A 14 -21.68 -1.13 -23.36
N LYS A 15 -20.73 -2.05 -23.14
CA LYS A 15 -20.96 -3.35 -22.52
C LYS A 15 -20.35 -3.38 -21.13
N VAL A 16 -21.17 -3.70 -20.14
CA VAL A 16 -20.69 -3.92 -18.77
C VAL A 16 -20.04 -5.30 -18.68
N VAL A 17 -18.76 -5.32 -18.29
CA VAL A 17 -17.99 -6.54 -18.05
C VAL A 17 -17.39 -6.51 -16.64
N HIS A 18 -17.40 -7.64 -15.94
CA HIS A 18 -16.75 -7.76 -14.65
C HIS A 18 -15.24 -7.92 -14.86
N LEU A 19 -14.46 -7.02 -14.27
CA LEU A 19 -12.99 -7.10 -14.29
C LEU A 19 -12.50 -7.60 -12.93
N PRO A 20 -11.80 -8.75 -12.85
CA PRO A 20 -11.24 -9.21 -11.59
C PRO A 20 -10.14 -8.23 -11.12
N GLY A 21 -10.00 -8.09 -9.80
CA GLY A 21 -9.08 -7.08 -9.23
C GLY A 21 -7.61 -7.24 -9.65
N ILE A 22 -7.18 -8.46 -10.03
CA ILE A 22 -5.81 -8.70 -10.51
C ILE A 22 -5.52 -8.03 -11.86
N ASP A 23 -6.55 -7.83 -12.69
CA ASP A 23 -6.44 -7.20 -14.01
C ASP A 23 -6.67 -5.68 -13.94
N ASN A 24 -7.11 -5.17 -12.79
CA ASN A 24 -7.43 -3.76 -12.57
C ASN A 24 -6.19 -2.91 -12.18
N ILE A 25 -5.05 -3.14 -12.82
CA ILE A 25 -3.79 -2.49 -12.43
C ILE A 25 -3.70 -1.06 -12.99
N LEU A 26 -4.04 -0.86 -14.26
CA LEU A 26 -3.88 0.44 -14.93
C LEU A 26 -4.85 1.50 -14.38
N PRO A 27 -6.16 1.24 -14.25
CA PRO A 27 -7.07 2.21 -13.64
C PRO A 27 -6.74 2.50 -12.18
N ASP A 28 -6.35 1.47 -11.40
CA ASP A 28 -5.96 1.63 -9.99
C ASP A 28 -4.72 2.52 -9.85
N THR A 29 -3.68 2.30 -10.65
CA THR A 29 -2.47 3.14 -10.63
C THR A 29 -2.72 4.58 -11.05
N LEU A 30 -3.50 4.81 -12.11
CA LEU A 30 -3.85 6.16 -12.57
C LEU A 30 -4.69 6.92 -11.54
N SER A 31 -5.62 6.25 -10.85
CA SER A 31 -6.45 6.88 -9.81
C SER A 31 -5.64 7.40 -8.63
N ARG A 32 -4.44 6.87 -8.40
CA ARG A 32 -3.53 7.25 -7.30
C ARG A 32 -2.61 8.43 -7.64
N LEU A 33 -2.59 8.87 -8.91
CA LEU A 33 -1.70 9.96 -9.36
C LEU A 33 -2.14 11.33 -8.87
N TYR A 34 -3.43 11.51 -8.60
CA TYR A 34 -3.97 12.80 -8.19
C TYR A 34 -4.05 12.85 -6.67
N GLU A 35 -3.32 13.79 -6.07
CA GLU A 35 -3.48 14.12 -4.67
C GLU A 35 -4.85 14.77 -4.48
N ILE A 36 -5.60 14.33 -3.47
CA ILE A 36 -6.88 14.92 -3.15
C ILE A 36 -6.57 16.23 -2.40
N GLU A 37 -6.59 17.36 -3.12
CA GLU A 37 -6.26 18.69 -2.57
C GLU A 37 -7.24 19.15 -1.48
N GLU A 38 -8.47 18.64 -1.49
CA GLU A 38 -9.48 18.89 -0.47
C GLU A 38 -9.92 17.58 0.18
N PRO A 39 -9.63 17.33 1.47
CA PRO A 39 -10.16 16.16 2.18
C PRO A 39 -11.66 16.35 2.38
N ALA A 40 -12.44 16.12 1.31
CA ALA A 40 -13.88 16.03 1.36
C ALA A 40 -14.24 14.78 2.15
N ASN A 41 -14.27 14.94 3.47
CA ASN A 41 -14.81 13.99 4.45
C ASN A 41 -16.34 13.86 4.30
N GLU A 42 -16.86 13.80 3.08
CA GLU A 42 -18.31 13.64 2.86
C GLU A 42 -18.75 12.18 2.92
N LEU A 43 -17.81 11.23 2.84
CA LEU A 43 -18.10 9.80 2.81
C LEU A 43 -17.24 9.00 3.79
N GLY A 44 -17.07 9.50 5.03
CA GLY A 44 -16.77 8.71 6.24
C GLY A 44 -15.74 7.59 6.13
N GLY A 45 -14.79 7.70 5.20
CA GLY A 45 -13.76 6.71 4.92
C GLY A 45 -12.53 7.12 5.70
N ASP A 46 -12.05 6.22 6.54
CA ASP A 46 -10.82 6.40 7.31
C ASP A 46 -9.74 7.04 6.44
N LYS A 47 -9.15 8.12 7.00
CA LYS A 47 -8.07 8.92 6.42
C LYS A 47 -7.29 8.07 5.44
N ALA A 48 -7.42 8.39 4.15
CA ALA A 48 -6.65 7.74 3.12
C ALA A 48 -5.19 7.75 3.60
N HIS A 49 -4.64 6.57 3.90
CA HIS A 49 -3.22 6.40 4.13
C HIS A 49 -2.53 6.63 2.78
N LEU A 50 -2.58 7.89 2.31
CA LEU A 50 -1.77 8.44 1.24
C LEU A 50 -0.36 8.57 1.82
N LEU A 51 0.29 7.42 1.96
CA LEU A 51 1.72 7.37 2.07
C LEU A 51 2.19 6.65 0.82
N ASN A 52 2.66 7.46 -0.13
CA ASN A 52 3.77 7.05 -0.96
C ASN A 52 4.83 6.43 -0.03
N LYS A 53 4.84 5.10 0.11
CA LYS A 53 5.81 4.35 0.95
C LYS A 53 7.25 4.49 0.43
N ALA A 54 7.44 5.24 -0.66
CA ALA A 54 8.74 5.68 -1.17
C ALA A 54 9.26 6.99 -0.53
N VAL A 55 8.42 7.76 0.20
CA VAL A 55 8.85 9.00 0.85
C VAL A 55 9.35 8.69 2.26
N SER A 56 10.65 8.45 2.34
CA SER A 56 11.54 8.82 3.45
C SER A 56 10.95 8.80 4.87
N LYS A 57 10.72 7.61 5.44
CA LYS A 57 11.14 7.43 6.85
C LYS A 57 12.63 7.14 6.81
N LEU A 58 13.45 8.19 6.80
CA LEU A 58 14.83 8.07 7.25
C LEU A 58 14.76 7.44 8.65
N PRO A 59 15.46 6.32 8.92
CA PRO A 59 15.53 5.80 10.27
C PRO A 59 16.05 6.92 11.17
N SER A 60 15.32 7.17 12.26
CA SER A 60 15.78 7.96 13.40
C SER A 60 17.20 7.54 13.75
N GLU A 61 18.07 8.51 14.02
CA GLU A 61 19.49 8.32 14.38
C GLU A 61 19.71 7.02 15.17
N ASP A 62 20.61 6.17 14.63
CA ASP A 62 21.00 4.88 15.21
C ASP A 62 21.40 5.09 16.67
N SER A 63 20.54 4.71 17.62
CA SER A 63 20.84 4.70 19.05
C SER A 63 21.85 3.60 19.44
N GLY A 64 22.49 2.93 18.46
CA GLY A 64 23.44 1.83 18.66
C GLY A 64 22.81 0.54 19.22
N GLU A 65 21.48 0.49 19.33
CA GLU A 65 20.77 -0.59 20.04
C GLU A 65 20.46 -1.81 19.15
N TYR A 66 20.73 -1.71 17.83
CA TYR A 66 20.41 -2.74 16.84
C TYR A 66 21.64 -3.17 16.05
N MET A 67 21.78 -4.47 15.83
CA MET A 67 22.82 -5.01 14.95
C MET A 67 22.35 -4.89 13.51
N THR A 68 22.87 -3.92 12.76
CA THR A 68 22.59 -3.82 11.33
C THR A 68 23.31 -4.95 10.57
N PRO A 69 22.60 -5.94 10.01
CA PRO A 69 23.26 -7.07 9.34
C PRO A 69 23.87 -6.65 7.99
N PRO A 70 24.88 -7.40 7.51
CA PRO A 70 25.50 -7.21 6.20
C PRO A 70 24.47 -7.19 5.07
N LYS A 71 24.74 -6.38 4.03
CA LYS A 71 23.79 -6.11 2.94
C LYS A 71 23.32 -7.38 2.21
N GLU A 72 24.20 -8.38 2.10
CA GLU A 72 23.94 -9.64 1.42
C GLU A 72 22.96 -10.55 2.20
N GLU A 73 23.06 -10.56 3.53
CA GLU A 73 22.28 -11.46 4.39
C GLU A 73 20.86 -10.95 4.65
N ARG A 74 20.62 -9.64 4.51
CA ARG A 74 19.30 -9.02 4.73
C ARG A 74 18.19 -9.74 4.00
N LYS A 75 18.38 -10.01 2.71
CA LYS A 75 17.35 -10.64 1.87
C LYS A 75 16.96 -12.02 2.40
N LEU A 76 17.95 -12.80 2.86
CA LEU A 76 17.73 -14.14 3.40
C LEU A 76 16.98 -14.09 4.75
N ILE A 77 17.30 -13.11 5.59
CA ILE A 77 16.65 -12.91 6.89
C ILE A 77 15.15 -12.59 6.72
N PHE A 78 14.82 -11.65 5.83
CA PHE A 78 13.41 -11.31 5.53
C PHE A 78 12.65 -12.50 4.95
N LEU A 79 13.28 -13.25 4.03
CA LEU A 79 12.65 -14.39 3.38
C LEU A 79 12.39 -15.53 4.38
N ARG A 80 13.32 -15.78 5.30
CA ARG A 80 13.15 -16.78 6.36
C ARG A 80 12.00 -16.45 7.30
N GLU A 81 11.85 -15.20 7.71
CA GLU A 81 10.73 -14.79 8.56
C GLU A 81 9.40 -14.77 7.82
N HIS A 82 9.39 -14.42 6.54
CA HIS A 82 8.19 -14.53 5.70
C HIS A 82 7.73 -15.99 5.60
N LEU A 83 8.63 -16.95 5.36
CA LEU A 83 8.29 -18.37 5.22
C LEU A 83 7.73 -19.02 6.50
N LYS A 84 7.93 -18.44 7.69
CA LYS A 84 7.42 -19.00 8.95
C LYS A 84 5.90 -18.90 9.11
N GLY A 85 5.24 -18.01 8.37
CA GLY A 85 3.80 -17.84 8.48
C GLY A 85 3.17 -16.96 7.40
N HIS A 86 3.88 -16.69 6.30
CA HIS A 86 3.47 -15.82 5.20
C HIS A 86 2.98 -14.45 5.68
N PHE A 87 3.70 -13.88 6.65
CA PHE A 87 3.34 -12.62 7.27
C PHE A 87 3.57 -11.42 6.32
N GLY A 88 2.74 -10.38 6.46
CA GLY A 88 2.93 -9.08 5.79
C GLY A 88 4.14 -8.30 6.34
N SER A 89 4.45 -7.15 5.71
CA SER A 89 5.69 -6.40 5.99
C SER A 89 5.86 -5.99 7.46
N ASP A 90 4.78 -5.58 8.10
CA ASP A 90 4.84 -4.99 9.44
C ASP A 90 5.08 -6.08 10.50
N ALA A 91 4.46 -7.23 10.33
CA ALA A 91 4.67 -8.39 11.18
C ALA A 91 6.11 -8.93 11.07
N ILE A 92 6.70 -8.92 9.86
CA ILE A 92 8.11 -9.28 9.68
C ILE A 92 9.01 -8.27 10.40
N TYR A 93 8.74 -6.97 10.26
CA TYR A 93 9.51 -5.92 10.94
C TYR A 93 9.50 -6.09 12.47
N TYR A 94 8.32 -6.27 13.09
CA TYR A 94 8.23 -6.49 14.55
C TYR A 94 8.89 -7.81 14.98
N ALA A 95 8.87 -8.85 14.15
CA ALA A 95 9.59 -10.10 14.42
C ALA A 95 11.11 -9.91 14.44
N LEU A 96 11.65 -9.09 13.54
CA LEU A 96 13.07 -8.75 13.49
C LEU A 96 13.49 -7.79 14.61
N LYS A 97 12.62 -6.85 14.97
CA LYS A 97 12.83 -5.94 16.09
C LYS A 97 12.93 -6.65 17.42
N ARG A 98 12.09 -7.65 17.66
CA ARG A 98 12.19 -8.52 18.84
C ARG A 98 13.49 -9.33 18.91
N LYS A 99 14.19 -9.48 17.78
CA LYS A 99 15.47 -10.17 17.69
C LYS A 99 16.69 -9.22 17.70
N SER A 100 16.46 -7.91 17.88
CA SER A 100 17.50 -6.88 17.87
C SER A 100 18.31 -6.79 16.56
N ILE A 101 17.70 -7.19 15.42
CA ILE A 101 18.32 -7.12 14.08
C ILE A 101 17.98 -5.79 13.37
N TYR A 102 16.88 -5.13 13.78
CA TYR A 102 16.37 -3.87 13.23
C TYR A 102 15.53 -3.09 14.24
#